data_AF-A0A504J983-F1
#
_entry.id   AF-A0A504J983-F1
#
_cell.length_a   1.000
_cell.length_b   1.000
_cell.length_c   1.000
_cell.angle_alpha   90.00
_cell.angle_beta   90.00
_cell.angle_gamma   90.00
#
_symmetry.space_group_name_H-M   'P 1'
#
loop_
_entity.id
_entity.type
_entity.pdbx_description
1 polymer ?
#
loop_
_entity_poly.entity_id
_entity_poly.type
_entity_poly.pdbx_seq_one_letter_code
_entity_poly.pdbx_strand_id
1 'polypeptide(L)'
;MAETITIPQLSKGKDKLVDYLKKLLSDVMLTAEHKITPTRLKILVTYAYQNSSEIINKPIVLIAPTLFSENDIKGTGKSIITLNKSIIDWFKDNTLIQDQAEIVFSITFFPNVNNNQKLPLLPLESISIPIRYISEFKTFVT
;
A
#
# COMPACT_ATOMS: atom_id res chain seq x y z
N MET A 1 3.43 -16.02 15.81
CA MET A 1 2.01 -15.66 15.64
C MET A 1 1.98 -14.57 14.59
N ALA A 2 1.23 -14.75 13.50
CA ALA A 2 1.10 -13.69 12.49
C ALA A 2 0.24 -12.58 13.11
N GLU A 3 0.76 -11.36 13.18
CA GLU A 3 -0.03 -10.20 13.57
C GLU A 3 -1.05 -9.94 12.47
N THR A 4 -2.34 -10.05 12.81
CA THR A 4 -3.44 -9.72 11.90
C THR A 4 -3.49 -8.19 11.77
N ILE A 5 -2.97 -7.66 10.66
CA ILE A 5 -3.07 -6.24 10.36
C ILE A 5 -4.53 -5.96 10.03
N THR A 6 -5.21 -5.23 10.92
CA THR A 6 -6.61 -4.90 10.70
C THR A 6 -6.73 -3.96 9.52
N ILE A 7 -7.52 -4.36 8.50
CA ILE A 7 -7.72 -3.58 7.28
C ILE A 7 -8.27 -2.19 7.66
N PRO A 8 -7.68 -1.09 7.14
CA PRO A 8 -8.17 0.25 7.40
C PRO A 8 -9.64 0.42 7.03
N GLN A 9 -10.49 0.77 8.01
CA GLN A 9 -11.82 1.33 7.74
C GLN A 9 -11.61 2.72 7.10
N LEU A 10 -11.80 2.81 5.78
CA LEU A 10 -11.81 4.05 5.02
C LEU A 10 -13.24 4.63 4.93
N SER A 11 -13.33 5.94 4.87
CA SER A 11 -14.58 6.63 4.60
C SER A 11 -14.93 6.47 3.10
N LYS A 12 -16.06 5.81 2.83
CA LYS A 12 -16.47 5.42 1.46
C LYS A 12 -16.41 6.61 0.50
N GLY A 13 -15.39 6.65 -0.37
CA GLY A 13 -15.31 7.53 -1.54
C GLY A 13 -14.94 8.99 -1.27
N LYS A 14 -14.43 9.32 -0.08
CA LYS A 14 -13.94 10.67 0.27
C LYS A 14 -12.42 10.73 0.52
N ASP A 15 -11.77 9.60 0.78
CA ASP A 15 -10.36 9.58 1.13
C ASP A 15 -9.46 9.69 -0.11
N LYS A 16 -8.31 10.35 0.02
CA LYS A 16 -7.26 10.33 -1.00
C LYS A 16 -6.39 9.08 -0.81
N LEU A 17 -5.74 8.62 -1.88
CA LEU A 17 -4.83 7.47 -1.81
C LEU A 17 -3.73 7.69 -0.75
N VAL A 18 -3.18 8.91 -0.69
CA VAL A 18 -2.12 9.25 0.26
C VAL A 18 -2.55 9.06 1.71
N ASP A 19 -3.82 9.34 2.06
CA ASP A 19 -4.31 9.17 3.44
C ASP A 19 -4.38 7.70 3.83
N TYR A 20 -4.78 6.85 2.89
CA TYR A 20 -4.71 5.41 3.08
C TYR A 20 -3.27 4.93 3.25
N LEU A 21 -2.36 5.35 2.37
CA LEU A 21 -0.97 4.89 2.43
C LEU A 21 -0.30 5.33 3.75
N LYS A 22 -0.61 6.53 4.26
CA LYS A 22 -0.16 7.00 5.57
C LYS A 22 -0.65 6.09 6.70
N LYS A 23 -1.93 5.72 6.68
CA LYS A 23 -2.52 4.83 7.68
C LYS A 23 -1.93 3.42 7.59
N LEU A 24 -1.80 2.88 6.39
CA LEU A 24 -1.13 1.61 6.12
C LEU A 24 0.29 1.60 6.71
N LEU A 25 1.08 2.64 6.44
CA LEU A 25 2.43 2.74 7.00
C LEU A 25 2.42 2.90 8.52
N SER A 26 1.45 3.64 9.08
CA SER A 26 1.27 3.74 10.53
C SER A 26 1.08 2.35 11.13
N ASP A 27 0.13 1.58 10.61
CA ASP A 27 -0.22 0.26 11.13
C ASP A 27 0.94 -0.74 10.98
N VAL A 28 1.68 -0.68 9.86
CA VAL A 28 2.83 -1.56 9.60
C VAL A 28 4.07 -1.18 10.43
N MET A 29 4.27 0.10 10.76
CA MET A 29 5.47 0.61 11.44
C MET A 29 5.27 0.84 12.95
N LEU A 30 4.05 0.63 13.45
CA LEU A 30 3.71 0.69 14.86
C LEU A 30 4.26 -0.56 15.57
N THR A 31 5.13 -0.35 16.55
CA THR A 31 5.56 -1.41 17.47
C THR A 31 4.52 -1.63 18.57
N ALA A 32 4.65 -2.73 19.33
CA ALA A 32 3.81 -2.98 20.52
C ALA A 32 3.86 -1.85 21.57
N GLU A 33 4.96 -1.08 21.61
CA GLU A 33 5.11 0.12 22.45
C GLU A 33 4.47 1.39 21.84
N HIS A 34 3.74 1.26 20.74
CA HIS A 34 3.14 2.37 19.98
C HIS A 34 4.17 3.41 19.48
N LYS A 35 5.45 3.02 19.40
CA LYS A 35 6.52 3.84 18.83
C LYS A 35 6.68 3.52 17.36
N ILE A 36 6.71 4.56 16.53
CA ILE A 36 7.03 4.47 15.11
C ILE A 36 8.52 4.18 14.97
N THR A 37 8.86 3.05 14.33
CA THR A 37 10.25 2.70 14.04
C THR A 37 10.51 2.75 12.53
N PRO A 38 11.57 3.46 12.07
CA PRO A 38 11.96 3.42 10.66
C PRO A 38 12.16 1.99 10.20
N THR A 39 11.46 1.63 9.12
CA THR A 39 11.30 0.23 8.72
C THR A 39 11.59 0.10 7.24
N ARG A 40 12.36 -0.93 6.86
CA ARG A 40 12.60 -1.23 5.46
C ARG A 40 11.50 -2.15 4.93
N LEU A 41 10.78 -1.70 3.91
CA LEU A 41 9.66 -2.42 3.32
C LEU A 41 9.91 -2.65 1.82
N LYS A 42 9.51 -3.82 1.33
CA LYS A 42 9.27 -4.06 -0.10
C LYS A 42 7.76 -4.10 -0.30
N ILE A 43 7.26 -3.36 -1.27
CA ILE A 43 5.82 -3.22 -1.50
C ILE A 43 5.55 -3.53 -2.96
N LEU A 44 4.77 -4.58 -3.22
CA LEU A 44 4.16 -4.84 -4.52
C LEU A 44 2.73 -4.31 -4.49
N VAL A 45 2.38 -3.52 -5.49
CA VAL A 45 1.03 -2.99 -5.67
C VAL A 45 0.47 -3.55 -6.97
N THR A 46 -0.69 -4.20 -6.89
CA THR A 46 -1.40 -4.74 -8.06
C THR A 46 -2.80 -4.18 -8.15
N TYR A 47 -3.28 -4.00 -9.38
CA TYR A 47 -4.67 -3.76 -9.71
C TYR A 47 -5.33 -5.11 -9.97
N ALA A 48 -6.35 -5.45 -9.18
CA ALA A 48 -7.09 -6.69 -9.32
C ALA A 48 -8.55 -6.40 -9.65
N TYR A 49 -9.13 -7.10 -10.62
CA TYR A 49 -10.57 -7.01 -10.91
C TYR A 49 -11.11 -8.34 -11.42
N GLN A 50 -12.39 -8.56 -11.16
CA GLN A 50 -13.11 -9.70 -11.70
C GLN A 50 -13.55 -9.42 -13.14
N ASN A 51 -13.21 -10.31 -14.07
CA ASN A 51 -13.77 -10.32 -15.41
C ASN A 51 -14.46 -11.66 -15.66
N SER A 52 -15.79 -11.65 -15.69
CA SER A 52 -16.61 -12.87 -15.71
C SER A 52 -16.24 -13.82 -14.56
N SER A 53 -15.47 -14.88 -14.84
CA SER A 53 -15.06 -15.89 -13.86
C SER A 53 -13.57 -15.85 -13.51
N GLU A 54 -12.80 -14.93 -14.10
CA GLU A 54 -11.36 -14.83 -13.89
C GLU A 54 -10.99 -13.57 -13.07
N ILE A 55 -10.06 -13.72 -12.13
CA ILE A 55 -9.43 -12.59 -11.45
C ILE A 55 -8.24 -12.15 -12.27
N ILE A 56 -8.34 -10.97 -12.88
CA ILE A 56 -7.24 -10.38 -13.64
C ILE A 56 -6.41 -9.53 -12.69
N ASN A 57 -5.10 -9.81 -12.64
CA ASN A 57 -4.12 -9.06 -11.86
C ASN A 57 -3.17 -8.32 -12.80
N LYS A 58 -3.10 -6.98 -12.68
CA LYS A 58 -2.14 -6.14 -13.39
C LYS A 58 -1.16 -5.52 -12.41
N PRO A 59 0.15 -5.62 -12.62
CA PRO A 59 1.12 -4.95 -11.77
C PRO A 59 1.02 -3.43 -11.95
N ILE A 60 0.97 -2.70 -10.83
CA ILE A 60 1.03 -1.23 -10.82
C ILE A 60 2.48 -0.79 -10.60
N VAL A 61 3.05 -1.16 -9.45
CA VAL A 61 4.40 -0.78 -9.06
C VAL A 61 5.00 -1.80 -8.10
N LEU A 62 6.31 -2.04 -8.24
CA LEU A 62 7.11 -2.76 -7.26
C LEU A 62 8.14 -1.79 -6.67
N ILE A 63 7.96 -1.46 -5.39
CA ILE A 63 8.94 -0.70 -4.63
C ILE A 63 9.98 -1.70 -4.10
N ALA A 64 11.22 -1.54 -4.57
CA ALA A 64 12.38 -2.25 -4.01
C ALA A 64 12.51 -1.97 -2.50
N PRO A 65 13.24 -2.80 -1.73
CA PRO A 65 13.40 -2.60 -0.29
C PRO A 65 13.82 -1.16 0.06
N THR A 66 12.88 -0.38 0.59
CA THR A 66 13.00 1.06 0.81
C THR A 66 12.78 1.36 2.29
N LEU A 67 13.56 2.27 2.85
CA LEU A 67 13.36 2.72 4.23
C LEU A 67 12.19 3.71 4.28
N PHE A 68 11.17 3.37 5.05
CA PHE A 68 10.07 4.25 5.41
C PHE A 68 10.28 4.78 6.83
N SER A 69 9.90 6.03 7.04
CA SER A 69 10.16 6.80 8.25
C SER A 69 8.88 7.47 8.77
N GLU A 70 8.98 8.15 9.91
CA GLU A 70 7.88 8.96 10.45
C GLU A 70 7.39 10.04 9.45
N ASN A 71 8.29 10.60 8.64
CA ASN A 71 7.90 11.55 7.60
C ASN A 71 7.00 10.90 6.54
N ASP A 72 7.21 9.62 6.24
CA ASP A 72 6.36 8.88 5.31
C ASP A 72 4.96 8.63 5.88
N ILE A 73 4.85 8.38 7.20
CA ILE A 73 3.57 8.29 7.90
C ILE A 73 2.86 9.66 7.94
N LYS A 74 3.61 10.76 8.03
CA LYS A 74 3.06 12.13 7.95
C LYS A 74 2.63 12.52 6.52
N GLY A 75 3.06 11.78 5.50
CA GLY A 75 2.78 12.07 4.09
C GLY A 75 3.76 13.05 3.44
N THR A 76 4.83 13.44 4.14
CA THR A 76 5.84 14.40 3.65
C THR A 76 7.12 13.71 3.19
N GLY A 77 7.27 12.41 3.49
CA GLY A 77 8.42 11.61 3.10
C GLY A 77 8.51 11.38 1.60
N LYS A 78 9.74 11.26 1.08
CA LYS A 78 9.96 11.03 -0.35
C LYS A 78 9.40 9.68 -0.81
N SER A 79 9.49 8.64 0.03
CA SER A 79 9.09 7.27 -0.32
C SER A 79 7.57 7.18 -0.47
N ILE A 80 6.81 7.76 0.47
CA ILE A 80 5.34 7.80 0.38
C ILE A 80 4.85 8.64 -0.81
N ILE A 81 5.46 9.80 -1.05
CA ILE A 81 5.11 10.67 -2.18
C ILE A 81 5.37 9.96 -3.51
N THR A 82 6.51 9.27 -3.62
CA THR A 82 6.87 8.51 -4.83
C THR A 82 5.90 7.36 -5.06
N LEU A 83 5.60 6.57 -4.02
CA LEU A 83 4.63 5.47 -4.11
C LEU A 83 3.25 5.98 -4.55
N ASN A 84 2.74 7.02 -3.89
CA ASN A 84 1.47 7.64 -4.25
C ASN A 84 1.46 8.08 -5.71
N LYS A 85 2.49 8.81 -6.14
CA LYS A 85 2.60 9.29 -7.52
C LYS A 85 2.66 8.14 -8.52
N SER A 86 3.47 7.11 -8.29
CA SER A 86 3.59 5.95 -9.19
C SER A 86 2.25 5.24 -9.38
N ILE A 87 1.46 5.09 -8.31
CA ILE A 87 0.13 4.51 -8.42
C ILE A 87 -0.77 5.45 -9.24
N ILE A 88 -0.88 6.73 -8.86
CA ILE A 88 -1.74 7.70 -9.58
C ILE A 88 -1.39 7.79 -11.07
N ASP A 89 -0.11 7.84 -11.41
CA ASP A 89 0.34 7.94 -12.81
C ASP A 89 -0.01 6.67 -13.60
N TRP A 90 0.13 5.47 -13.01
CA TRP A 90 -0.35 4.24 -13.64
C TRP A 90 -1.85 4.29 -13.95
N PHE A 91 -2.66 4.83 -13.04
CA PHE A 91 -4.11 4.97 -13.23
C PHE A 91 -4.49 6.00 -14.31
N LYS A 92 -3.61 6.97 -14.63
CA LYS A 92 -3.84 7.90 -15.75
C LYS A 92 -3.63 7.25 -17.10
N ASP A 93 -2.69 6.31 -17.18
CA ASP A 93 -2.28 5.69 -18.43
C ASP A 93 -3.07 4.40 -18.76
N ASN A 94 -3.96 3.96 -17.87
CA ASN A 94 -4.68 2.69 -18.00
C ASN A 94 -6.20 2.88 -17.87
N THR A 95 -6.97 2.23 -18.74
CA THR A 95 -8.44 2.19 -18.65
C THR A 95 -8.90 1.40 -17.42
N LEU A 96 -9.86 1.97 -16.66
CA LEU A 96 -10.26 1.47 -15.35
C LEU A 96 -11.65 0.82 -15.37
N ILE A 97 -11.78 -0.31 -14.69
CA ILE A 97 -13.07 -0.90 -14.30
C ILE A 97 -13.26 -0.59 -12.82
N GLN A 98 -14.01 0.46 -12.47
CA GLN A 98 -13.96 1.02 -11.11
C GLN A 98 -14.80 0.27 -10.06
N ASP A 99 -15.91 -0.34 -10.48
CA ASP A 99 -16.93 -0.82 -9.53
C ASP A 99 -16.56 -2.15 -8.87
N GLN A 100 -15.73 -2.95 -9.53
CA GLN A 100 -15.34 -4.31 -9.13
C GLN A 100 -13.83 -4.47 -8.94
N ALA A 101 -13.07 -3.38 -9.05
CA ALA A 101 -11.63 -3.44 -8.95
C ALA A 101 -11.10 -2.95 -7.61
N GLU A 102 -9.95 -3.51 -7.25
CA GLU A 102 -9.24 -3.26 -6.02
C GLU A 102 -7.76 -2.98 -6.29
N ILE A 103 -7.14 -2.20 -5.41
CA ILE A 103 -5.69 -2.10 -5.30
C ILE A 103 -5.26 -3.04 -4.18
N VAL A 104 -4.38 -3.98 -4.49
CA VAL A 104 -3.83 -4.94 -3.54
C VAL A 104 -2.40 -4.56 -3.21
N PHE A 105 -2.10 -4.44 -1.92
CA PHE A 105 -0.77 -4.17 -1.38
C PHE A 105 -0.21 -5.45 -0.75
N SER A 106 0.82 -6.02 -1.36
CA SER A 106 1.60 -7.12 -0.78
C SER A 106 2.89 -6.55 -0.20
N ILE A 107 3.03 -6.64 1.12
CA ILE A 107 4.11 -5.96 1.85
C ILE A 107 5.03 -7.01 2.48
N THR A 108 6.33 -6.79 2.38
CA THR A 108 7.33 -7.61 3.03
C THR A 108 8.20 -6.75 3.92
N PHE A 109 8.27 -7.12 5.21
CA PHE A 109 9.12 -6.46 6.19
C PHE A 109 10.57 -6.96 6.08
N PHE A 110 11.50 -6.01 6.09
CA PHE A 110 12.94 -6.23 6.23
C PHE A 110 13.36 -5.69 7.59
N PRO A 111 13.53 -6.56 8.59
CA PRO A 111 13.97 -6.18 9.93
C PRO A 111 15.27 -5.36 9.86
N ASN A 112 15.37 -4.29 10.67
CA ASN A 112 16.57 -3.47 10.70
C ASN A 112 17.79 -4.31 11.08
N VAL A 113 18.84 -4.19 10.26
CA VAL A 113 20.07 -4.96 10.34
C VAL A 113 20.93 -4.38 11.47
N ASN A 114 20.59 -4.68 12.72
CA ASN A 114 21.56 -4.60 13.81
C ASN A 114 22.06 -6.02 14.08
N ASN A 115 23.31 -6.27 13.70
CA ASN A 115 24.10 -7.49 13.88
C ASN A 115 23.71 -8.72 13.03
N ASN A 116 24.51 -9.00 11.99
CA ASN A 116 24.92 -10.32 11.42
C ASN A 116 23.96 -11.53 11.37
N GLN A 117 22.68 -11.37 11.67
CA GLN A 117 21.66 -12.40 11.61
C GLN A 117 20.84 -12.16 10.35
N LYS A 118 20.73 -13.19 9.51
CA LYS A 118 19.76 -13.22 8.40
C LYS A 118 18.37 -13.24 9.03
N LEU A 119 17.83 -12.05 9.31
CA LEU A 119 16.49 -11.95 9.85
C LEU A 119 15.50 -12.40 8.76
N PRO A 120 14.48 -13.19 9.12
CA PRO A 120 13.52 -13.71 8.15
C PRO A 120 12.74 -12.56 7.51
N LEU A 121 12.50 -12.67 6.21
CA LEU A 121 11.51 -11.83 5.55
C LEU A 121 10.15 -12.22 6.09
N LEU A 122 9.42 -11.25 6.63
CA LEU A 122 8.07 -11.47 7.13
C LEU A 122 7.10 -10.93 6.06
N PRO A 123 6.49 -11.79 5.24
CA PRO A 123 5.37 -11.36 4.42
C PRO A 123 4.22 -10.96 5.34
N LEU A 124 3.66 -9.79 5.10
CA LEU A 124 2.44 -9.35 5.77
C LEU A 124 1.23 -9.84 4.96
N GLU A 125 0.08 -9.92 5.61
CA GLU A 125 -1.18 -10.15 4.92
C GLU A 125 -1.36 -9.09 3.81
N SER A 126 -1.84 -9.53 2.64
CA SER A 126 -2.12 -8.61 1.56
C SER A 126 -3.35 -7.78 1.89
N ILE A 127 -3.27 -6.48 1.64
CA ILE A 127 -4.34 -5.55 1.99
C ILE A 127 -4.96 -5.03 0.69
N SER A 128 -6.25 -5.26 0.53
CA SER A 128 -7.01 -4.82 -0.65
C SER A 128 -7.85 -3.57 -0.36
N ILE A 129 -7.92 -2.66 -1.32
CA ILE A 129 -8.79 -1.49 -1.27
C ILE A 129 -9.66 -1.43 -2.52
N PRO A 130 -11.00 -1.40 -2.39
CA PRO A 130 -11.87 -1.10 -3.51
C PRO A 130 -11.61 0.30 -4.07
N ILE A 131 -11.36 0.40 -5.38
CA ILE A 131 -10.98 1.66 -6.05
C ILE A 131 -12.06 2.73 -5.93
N ARG A 132 -13.33 2.32 -5.92
CA ARG A 132 -14.48 3.19 -5.65
C ARG A 132 -14.38 3.99 -4.34
N TYR A 133 -13.52 3.59 -3.39
CA TYR A 133 -13.33 4.30 -2.13
C TYR A 133 -12.25 5.39 -2.18
N ILE A 134 -11.47 5.47 -3.27
CA ILE A 134 -10.41 6.45 -3.44
C ILE A 134 -10.90 7.57 -4.35
N SER A 135 -10.98 8.78 -3.80
CA SER A 135 -11.58 9.95 -4.47
C SER A 135 -10.84 10.37 -5.75
N GLU A 136 -9.51 10.25 -5.77
CA GLU A 136 -8.65 10.65 -6.90
C GLU A 136 -8.89 9.80 -8.16
N PHE A 137 -9.45 8.59 -8.04
CA PHE A 137 -9.70 7.75 -9.21
C PHE A 137 -11.01 8.07 -9.91
N LYS A 138 -11.96 8.73 -9.26
CA LYS A 138 -13.24 9.12 -9.87
C LYS A 138 -13.06 10.03 -11.10
N THR A 139 -11.95 10.77 -11.16
CA THR A 139 -11.67 11.73 -12.25
C THR A 139 -11.03 11.10 -13.49
N PHE A 140 -10.64 9.82 -13.46
CA PHE A 140 -10.03 9.14 -14.61
C PHE A 140 -11.06 8.40 -15.48
N VAL A 141 -12.36 8.66 -15.26
CA VAL A 141 -13.46 8.18 -16.10
C VAL A 141 -13.82 9.30 -17.08
N THR A 142 -13.38 9.16 -18.32
CA THR A 142 -13.91 9.88 -19.48
C THR A 142 -14.13 8.88 -20.60
#